data_AF-A0A7R9KUV9-F1
#
_entry.id   AF-A0A7R9KUV9-F1
#
_cell.length_a   1.000
_cell.length_b   1.000
_cell.length_c   1.000
_cell.angle_alpha   90.00
_cell.angle_beta   90.00
_cell.angle_gamma   90.00
#
_symmetry.space_group_name_H-M   'P 1'
#
loop_
_entity.id
_entity.type
_entity.pdbx_description
1 polymer ?
#
loop_
_entity_poly.entity_id
_entity_poly.type
_entity_poly.pdbx_seq_one_letter_code
_entity_poly.pdbx_strand_id
1 'polypeptide(L)'
;MWGCDKSDSTVKCGSYPTDSIDKYTNQTVNVCFEERVCPVGGVWPYLFSIQYFIFLKLVLMTLLYALFAATASRLQTETDNIWKYQRYILVVDFAHRLPLPAPLNAFYYVYLVLKWPYRWVTCYYCCRRGGGTDTTDGRRHRNNVMLPMSDQSDKYCENRLTEEDYNFWRHLAREYYRKEELKGEEANIAKKEWEAVQTITEEIEHEKKVLRQLKGKVTELERLMNQSHVYLESIKHLATKHWGLDMEDSGSGGGGGQTLVHFLARHSPYVGTRVQRVPIPDKYVAWEVMWIDYDPVAYSMPKMDFPAARQAMVDEDILLLQELQVEDVISKLPILQWNARCVNPAGITIDRLSWIRTADITVDGHNQHVLYKLDNGIPLNPIGRTGLRGRGALPRWGPNHYVILIITRWQSLMASNNVLEFVVENTERRDQLSLPSCFVGGECLYLDLQTLFKAGDNWTTSAEMIDFFRAAAQPSAATSATLTGLLAPAVAVTPGFKWERVAVGYLDDPYNTDNAWKEMELWHIHYTDGDCLADRMHSAYCHWRIVTEDVFTKLPPSQAQLIQDLTNKLKPNIL
;
A
#
# COMPACT_ATOMS: atom_id res chain seq x y z
N MET A 1 -44.84 23.89 -45.99
CA MET A 1 -45.70 24.90 -45.32
C MET A 1 -44.87 26.17 -45.17
N TRP A 2 -44.84 27.02 -46.20
CA TRP A 2 -44.62 28.48 -46.19
C TRP A 2 -45.07 28.96 -47.58
N GLY A 3 -46.05 29.88 -47.61
CA GLY A 3 -46.96 30.11 -48.73
C GLY A 3 -46.39 30.95 -49.87
N CYS A 4 -46.94 30.77 -51.08
CA CYS A 4 -46.87 31.77 -52.13
C CYS A 4 -47.75 32.96 -51.71
N ASP A 5 -47.12 34.08 -51.37
CA ASP A 5 -47.83 35.34 -51.20
C ASP A 5 -48.44 35.77 -52.54
N LYS A 6 -49.75 36.05 -52.52
CA LYS A 6 -50.61 36.30 -53.68
C LYS A 6 -50.54 37.75 -54.19
N SER A 7 -49.58 38.55 -53.74
CA SER A 7 -49.72 40.02 -53.78
C SER A 7 -49.13 40.75 -54.99
N ASP A 8 -48.44 40.09 -55.93
CA ASP A 8 -47.92 40.78 -57.13
C ASP A 8 -48.12 39.93 -58.41
N SER A 9 -49.36 39.81 -58.87
CA SER A 9 -49.66 39.37 -60.24
C SER A 9 -49.73 40.59 -61.16
N THR A 10 -48.66 40.86 -61.91
CA THR A 10 -48.72 41.85 -63.00
C THR A 10 -49.28 41.17 -64.26
N VAL A 11 -50.51 41.50 -64.64
CA VAL A 11 -51.13 41.01 -65.87
C VAL A 11 -50.58 41.80 -67.05
N LYS A 12 -49.79 41.14 -67.93
CA LYS A 12 -49.44 41.70 -69.24
C LYS A 12 -50.41 41.12 -70.29
N CYS A 13 -51.21 41.98 -70.92
CA CYS A 13 -52.02 41.60 -72.07
C CYS A 13 -51.33 42.04 -73.36
N GLY A 14 -51.12 41.10 -74.28
CA GLY A 14 -50.59 41.35 -75.63
C GLY A 14 -51.65 41.04 -76.67
N SER A 15 -51.77 41.88 -77.69
CA SER A 15 -52.66 41.67 -78.84
C SER A 15 -51.92 40.91 -79.94
N TYR A 16 -52.45 39.76 -80.35
CA TYR A 16 -51.94 38.99 -81.49
C TYR A 16 -52.96 39.00 -82.64
N PRO A 17 -52.54 39.23 -83.89
CA PRO A 17 -53.42 39.08 -85.04
C PRO A 17 -53.73 37.60 -85.28
N THR A 18 -55.00 37.27 -85.45
CA THR A 18 -55.47 35.91 -85.73
C THR A 18 -55.19 35.54 -87.19
N ASP A 19 -54.25 34.63 -87.41
CA ASP A 19 -54.10 33.99 -88.70
C ASP A 19 -55.23 32.97 -88.91
N SER A 20 -56.04 33.28 -89.92
CA SER A 20 -56.90 32.39 -90.70
C SER A 20 -58.25 31.95 -90.09
N ILE A 21 -59.29 32.41 -90.82
CA ILE A 21 -60.66 31.89 -90.98
C ILE A 21 -61.74 32.67 -90.21
N ASP A 22 -62.06 33.86 -90.71
CA ASP A 22 -63.38 34.13 -91.32
C ASP A 22 -63.44 35.57 -91.86
N LYS A 23 -63.75 35.68 -93.16
CA LYS A 23 -63.98 36.96 -93.83
C LYS A 23 -65.28 37.56 -93.28
N TYR A 24 -65.26 38.86 -92.98
CA TYR A 24 -66.36 39.70 -92.48
C TYR A 24 -66.54 39.82 -90.94
N THR A 25 -65.48 40.18 -90.20
CA THR A 25 -65.53 41.09 -89.02
C THR A 25 -64.11 41.33 -88.48
N ASN A 26 -63.66 42.58 -88.34
CA ASN A 26 -62.43 42.91 -87.61
C ASN A 26 -62.73 42.89 -86.10
N GLN A 27 -62.44 41.80 -85.41
CA GLN A 27 -62.50 41.74 -83.94
C GLN A 27 -61.18 41.20 -83.39
N THR A 28 -60.43 42.06 -82.70
CA THR A 28 -59.24 41.68 -81.92
C THR A 28 -59.67 41.08 -80.58
N VAL A 29 -59.29 39.84 -80.28
CA VAL A 29 -59.53 39.22 -78.96
C VAL A 29 -58.30 39.44 -78.08
N ASN A 30 -58.47 40.08 -76.92
CA ASN A 30 -57.43 40.18 -75.90
C ASN A 30 -57.46 38.91 -75.03
N VAL A 31 -56.39 38.12 -75.07
CA VAL A 31 -56.19 36.97 -74.17
C VAL A 31 -55.13 37.36 -73.15
N CYS A 32 -55.47 37.34 -71.86
CA CYS A 32 -54.53 37.64 -70.78
C CYS A 32 -54.19 36.32 -70.06
N PHE A 33 -52.90 35.98 -69.97
CA PHE A 33 -52.40 34.81 -69.23
C PHE A 33 -51.86 35.24 -67.87
N GLU A 34 -52.19 34.47 -66.84
CA GLU A 34 -51.71 34.66 -65.47
C GLU A 34 -50.41 33.86 -65.28
N GLU A 35 -49.26 34.51 -65.52
CA GLU A 35 -47.95 33.87 -65.41
C GLU A 35 -47.53 33.79 -63.91
N ARG A 36 -47.66 32.61 -63.30
CA ARG A 36 -47.20 32.41 -61.91
C ARG A 36 -45.68 32.33 -61.87
N VAL A 37 -45.01 33.42 -61.52
CA VAL A 37 -43.57 33.43 -61.23
C VAL A 37 -43.35 32.78 -59.86
N CYS A 38 -42.81 31.56 -59.83
CA CYS A 38 -42.35 30.94 -58.58
C CYS A 38 -41.12 31.68 -58.04
N PRO A 39 -41.04 32.03 -56.73
CA PRO A 39 -39.91 32.75 -56.20
C PRO A 39 -38.73 31.78 -56.02
N VAL A 40 -37.88 31.68 -57.04
CA VAL A 40 -36.53 31.10 -56.90
C VAL A 40 -35.54 32.09 -56.27
N GLY A 41 -36.02 33.28 -55.89
CA GLY A 41 -35.25 34.30 -55.19
C GLY A 41 -35.23 34.07 -53.69
N GLY A 42 -34.09 33.61 -53.17
CA GLY A 42 -33.81 33.50 -51.74
C GLY A 42 -32.62 32.60 -51.46
N VAL A 43 -31.92 32.81 -50.34
CA VAL A 43 -30.72 32.02 -49.97
C VAL A 43 -31.09 30.61 -49.46
N TRP A 44 -32.31 30.44 -48.93
CA TRP A 44 -32.74 29.21 -48.27
C TRP A 44 -32.79 27.94 -49.14
N PRO A 45 -33.31 27.95 -50.40
CA PRO A 45 -33.29 26.77 -51.26
C PRO A 45 -31.87 26.26 -51.56
N TYR A 46 -30.91 27.18 -51.71
CA TYR A 46 -29.50 26.83 -51.90
C TYR A 46 -28.90 26.20 -50.64
N LEU A 47 -29.22 26.74 -49.46
CA LEU A 47 -28.78 26.19 -48.18
C LEU A 47 -29.29 24.76 -47.95
N PHE A 48 -30.57 24.50 -48.23
CA PHE A 48 -31.14 23.16 -48.12
C PHE A 48 -30.55 22.18 -49.14
N SER A 49 -30.28 22.63 -50.37
CA SER A 49 -29.64 21.82 -51.39
C SER A 49 -28.22 21.44 -50.99
N ILE A 50 -27.43 22.38 -50.46
CA ILE A 50 -26.08 22.12 -49.95
C ILE A 50 -26.12 21.13 -48.79
N GLN A 51 -27.03 21.30 -47.83
CA GLN A 51 -27.17 20.37 -46.71
C GLN A 51 -27.57 18.96 -47.16
N TYR A 52 -28.47 18.84 -48.15
CA TYR A 52 -28.81 17.55 -48.75
C TYR A 52 -27.59 16.87 -49.40
N PHE A 53 -26.79 17.62 -50.18
CA PHE A 53 -25.58 17.06 -50.79
C PHE A 53 -24.52 16.66 -49.78
N ILE A 54 -24.37 17.41 -48.68
CA ILE A 54 -23.47 17.05 -47.57
C ILE A 54 -23.92 15.71 -46.96
N PHE A 55 -25.19 15.54 -46.62
CA PHE A 55 -25.68 14.28 -46.07
C PHE A 55 -25.54 13.11 -47.05
N LEU A 56 -25.86 13.31 -48.33
CA LEU A 56 -25.74 12.25 -49.33
C LEU A 56 -24.28 11.82 -49.58
N LYS A 57 -23.39 12.79 -49.80
CA LYS A 57 -22.02 12.50 -50.24
C LYS A 57 -21.05 12.24 -49.10
N LEU A 58 -21.18 12.94 -47.97
CA LEU A 58 -20.23 12.81 -46.87
C LEU A 58 -20.68 11.81 -45.81
N VAL A 59 -21.99 11.59 -45.64
CA VAL A 59 -22.50 10.66 -44.61
C VAL A 59 -22.93 9.33 -45.20
N LEU A 60 -23.81 9.32 -46.21
CA LEU A 60 -24.36 8.06 -46.72
C LEU A 60 -23.34 7.24 -47.53
N MET A 61 -22.61 7.88 -48.45
CA MET A 61 -21.62 7.18 -49.28
C MET A 61 -20.44 6.63 -48.48
N THR A 62 -19.99 7.35 -47.44
CA THR A 62 -18.90 6.91 -46.57
C THR A 62 -19.31 5.72 -45.72
N LEU A 63 -20.55 5.72 -45.20
CA LEU A 63 -21.10 4.59 -44.45
C LEU A 63 -21.24 3.35 -45.34
N LEU A 64 -21.73 3.51 -46.57
CA LEU A 64 -21.84 2.41 -47.52
C LEU A 64 -20.47 1.78 -47.84
N TYR A 65 -19.46 2.61 -48.08
CA TYR A 65 -18.09 2.14 -48.30
C TYR A 65 -17.56 1.37 -47.09
N ALA A 66 -17.78 1.88 -45.87
CA ALA A 66 -17.35 1.23 -44.64
C ALA A 66 -17.99 -0.17 -44.46
N LEU A 67 -19.29 -0.30 -44.74
CA LEU A 67 -19.98 -1.60 -44.67
C LEU A 67 -19.45 -2.60 -45.70
N PHE A 68 -19.22 -2.16 -46.93
CA PHE A 68 -18.66 -3.03 -47.96
C PHE A 68 -17.21 -3.42 -47.67
N ALA A 69 -16.39 -2.50 -47.17
CA ALA A 69 -15.02 -2.81 -46.79
C ALA A 69 -14.97 -3.83 -45.65
N ALA A 70 -15.82 -3.69 -44.64
CA ALA A 70 -15.90 -4.63 -43.52
C ALA A 70 -16.36 -6.03 -43.98
N THR A 71 -17.37 -6.11 -44.85
CA THR A 71 -17.85 -7.38 -45.39
C THR A 71 -16.85 -8.03 -46.34
N ALA A 72 -16.19 -7.26 -47.20
CA ALA A 72 -15.15 -7.76 -48.11
C ALA A 72 -13.94 -8.31 -47.36
N SER A 73 -13.44 -7.58 -46.35
CA SER A 73 -12.31 -8.01 -45.52
C SER A 73 -12.58 -9.35 -44.83
N ARG A 74 -13.81 -9.54 -44.32
CA ARG A 74 -14.23 -10.80 -43.71
C ARG A 74 -14.37 -11.95 -44.71
N LEU A 75 -14.80 -11.67 -45.95
CA LEU A 75 -15.03 -12.73 -46.95
C LEU A 75 -13.75 -13.17 -47.65
N GLN A 76 -12.82 -12.25 -47.91
CA GLN A 76 -11.66 -12.50 -48.78
C GLN A 76 -10.72 -13.60 -48.28
N THR A 77 -10.70 -13.89 -46.98
CA THR A 77 -9.88 -14.98 -46.42
C THR A 77 -10.41 -16.38 -46.77
N GLU A 78 -11.69 -16.53 -47.08
CA GLU A 78 -12.34 -17.83 -47.28
C GLU A 78 -12.92 -18.06 -48.68
N THR A 79 -12.95 -17.03 -49.55
CA THR A 79 -13.53 -17.11 -50.90
C THR A 79 -12.91 -18.23 -51.74
N ASP A 80 -11.60 -18.44 -51.64
CA ASP A 80 -10.89 -19.45 -52.42
C ASP A 80 -11.30 -20.88 -52.04
N ASN A 81 -11.53 -21.13 -50.75
CA ASN A 81 -11.96 -22.43 -50.27
C ASN A 81 -13.41 -22.71 -50.67
N ILE A 82 -14.28 -21.69 -50.59
CA ILE A 82 -15.67 -21.78 -51.03
C ILE A 82 -15.74 -22.06 -52.54
N TRP A 83 -14.95 -21.35 -53.35
CA TRP A 83 -14.90 -21.58 -54.79
C TRP A 83 -14.39 -22.98 -55.14
N LYS A 84 -13.34 -23.47 -54.47
CA LYS A 84 -12.82 -24.84 -54.68
C LYS A 84 -13.88 -25.89 -54.36
N TYR A 85 -14.64 -25.72 -53.27
CA TYR A 85 -15.71 -26.62 -52.88
C TYR A 85 -16.88 -26.60 -53.87
N GLN A 86 -17.34 -25.40 -54.26
CA GLN A 86 -18.40 -25.24 -55.27
C GLN A 86 -17.97 -25.81 -56.63
N ARG A 87 -16.70 -25.61 -57.02
CA ARG A 87 -16.15 -26.17 -58.25
C ARG A 87 -16.16 -27.69 -58.23
N TYR A 88 -15.80 -28.33 -57.12
CA TYR A 88 -15.86 -29.78 -57.00
C TYR A 88 -17.29 -30.30 -57.21
N ILE A 89 -18.28 -29.70 -56.53
CA ILE A 89 -19.69 -30.08 -56.68
C ILE A 89 -20.13 -29.96 -58.14
N LEU A 90 -19.78 -28.86 -58.78
CA LEU A 90 -20.15 -28.61 -60.18
C LEU A 90 -19.49 -29.65 -61.11
N VAL A 91 -18.20 -29.93 -60.95
CA VAL A 91 -17.49 -30.94 -61.75
C VAL A 91 -18.10 -32.33 -61.56
N VAL A 92 -18.43 -32.71 -60.32
CA VAL A 92 -19.07 -33.99 -60.02
C VAL A 92 -20.47 -34.07 -60.61
N ASP A 93 -21.26 -32.99 -60.55
CA ASP A 93 -22.60 -32.95 -61.13
C ASP A 93 -22.53 -33.11 -62.66
N PHE A 94 -21.59 -32.44 -63.34
CA PHE A 94 -21.38 -32.64 -64.78
C PHE A 94 -20.89 -34.05 -65.14
N ALA A 95 -20.10 -34.69 -64.28
CA ALA A 95 -19.64 -36.06 -64.50
C ALA A 95 -20.76 -37.11 -64.38
N HIS A 96 -21.76 -36.87 -63.51
CA HIS A 96 -22.90 -37.78 -63.33
C HIS A 96 -24.04 -37.54 -64.32
N ARG A 97 -24.02 -36.43 -65.06
CA ARG A 97 -25.01 -36.15 -66.10
C ARG A 97 -24.87 -37.12 -67.27
N LEU A 98 -26.01 -37.37 -67.91
CA LEU A 98 -26.06 -38.16 -69.13
C LEU A 98 -25.20 -37.51 -70.23
N PRO A 99 -24.47 -38.30 -71.03
CA PRO A 99 -23.56 -37.78 -72.05
C PRO A 99 -24.27 -37.08 -73.21
N LEU A 100 -25.57 -37.33 -73.38
CA LEU A 100 -26.36 -36.69 -74.43
C LEU A 100 -26.87 -35.32 -73.96
N PRO A 101 -26.96 -34.33 -74.86
CA PRO A 101 -27.55 -33.04 -74.54
C PRO A 101 -29.04 -33.23 -74.17
N ALA A 102 -29.55 -32.35 -73.29
CA ALA A 102 -30.87 -32.44 -72.67
C ALA A 102 -32.05 -32.90 -73.57
N PRO A 103 -32.21 -32.45 -74.84
CA PRO A 103 -33.32 -32.94 -75.67
C PRO A 103 -33.22 -34.43 -76.05
N LEU A 104 -32.03 -35.02 -76.05
CA LEU A 104 -31.80 -36.42 -76.44
C LEU A 104 -31.72 -37.38 -75.24
N ASN A 105 -31.81 -36.89 -74.00
CA ASN A 105 -31.74 -37.71 -72.80
C ASN A 105 -32.88 -38.73 -72.68
N ALA A 106 -34.06 -38.43 -73.24
CA ALA A 106 -35.20 -39.34 -73.24
C ALA A 106 -34.84 -40.70 -73.89
N PHE A 107 -34.09 -40.69 -74.99
CA PHE A 107 -33.63 -41.91 -75.66
C PHE A 107 -32.68 -42.73 -74.79
N TYR A 108 -31.81 -42.06 -74.03
CA TYR A 108 -30.89 -42.74 -73.13
C TYR A 108 -31.62 -43.38 -71.94
N TYR A 109 -32.65 -42.72 -71.38
CA TYR A 109 -33.47 -43.31 -70.33
C TYR A 109 -34.25 -44.54 -70.83
N VAL A 110 -34.82 -44.49 -72.05
CA VAL A 110 -35.46 -45.66 -72.67
C VAL A 110 -34.47 -46.81 -72.82
N TYR A 111 -33.24 -46.53 -73.28
CA TYR A 111 -32.17 -47.54 -73.37
C TYR A 111 -31.84 -48.16 -71.99
N LEU A 112 -31.70 -47.35 -70.93
CA LEU A 112 -31.44 -47.85 -69.58
C LEU A 112 -32.57 -48.73 -69.03
N VAL A 113 -33.82 -48.31 -69.23
CA VAL A 113 -35.01 -49.05 -68.77
C VAL A 113 -35.15 -50.38 -69.48
N LEU A 114 -34.83 -50.46 -70.78
CA LEU A 114 -34.85 -51.73 -71.53
C LEU A 114 -33.65 -52.63 -71.17
N LYS A 115 -32.49 -52.05 -70.85
CA LYS A 115 -31.29 -52.77 -70.43
C LYS A 115 -31.45 -53.46 -69.08
N TRP A 116 -32.20 -52.87 -68.15
CA TRP A 116 -32.40 -53.37 -66.79
C TRP A 116 -33.04 -54.78 -66.73
N PRO A 117 -34.24 -55.04 -67.31
CA PRO A 117 -34.85 -56.36 -67.31
C PRO A 117 -34.02 -57.35 -68.14
N TYR A 118 -33.38 -56.91 -69.22
CA TYR A 118 -32.49 -57.77 -70.00
C TYR A 118 -31.31 -58.29 -69.16
N ARG A 119 -30.66 -57.41 -68.39
CA ARG A 119 -29.58 -57.81 -67.46
C ARG A 119 -30.09 -58.63 -66.28
N TRP A 120 -31.30 -58.35 -65.78
CA TRP A 120 -31.87 -59.11 -64.67
C TRP A 120 -32.26 -60.53 -65.09
N VAL A 121 -32.86 -60.71 -66.27
CA VAL A 121 -33.19 -62.04 -66.81
C VAL A 121 -31.93 -62.83 -67.13
N THR A 122 -30.93 -62.21 -67.77
CA THR A 122 -29.65 -62.88 -68.08
C THR A 122 -28.86 -63.23 -66.82
N CYS A 123 -28.83 -62.35 -65.80
CA CYS A 123 -28.13 -62.60 -64.54
C CYS A 123 -28.87 -63.63 -63.65
N TYR A 124 -30.21 -63.64 -63.65
CA TYR A 124 -31.00 -64.64 -62.92
C TYR A 124 -30.77 -66.06 -63.45
N TYR A 125 -30.69 -66.23 -64.79
CA TYR A 125 -30.33 -67.51 -65.39
C TYR A 125 -28.86 -67.90 -65.16
N CYS A 126 -27.92 -66.94 -65.09
CA CYS A 126 -26.50 -67.20 -64.79
C CYS A 126 -26.25 -67.56 -63.32
N CYS A 127 -26.94 -66.95 -62.37
CA CYS A 127 -26.73 -67.18 -60.93
C CYS A 127 -27.44 -68.44 -60.40
N ARG A 128 -28.51 -68.93 -61.04
CA ARG A 128 -29.27 -70.11 -60.57
C ARG A 128 -28.72 -71.46 -61.08
N ARG A 129 -27.82 -71.46 -62.07
CA ARG A 129 -27.28 -72.69 -62.69
C ARG A 129 -25.83 -73.03 -62.32
N GLY A 130 -25.16 -72.23 -61.50
CA GLY A 130 -23.75 -72.41 -61.14
C GLY A 130 -23.48 -72.40 -59.63
N GLY A 131 -24.12 -73.31 -58.89
CA GLY A 131 -23.66 -73.69 -57.55
C GLY A 131 -22.69 -74.86 -57.67
N GLY A 132 -21.40 -74.62 -57.46
CA GLY A 132 -20.38 -75.66 -57.42
C GLY A 132 -18.97 -75.09 -57.52
N THR A 133 -18.26 -75.08 -56.38
CA THR A 133 -16.80 -75.30 -56.20
C THR A 133 -15.87 -74.73 -57.29
N ASP A 134 -14.92 -73.84 -57.02
CA ASP A 134 -13.91 -74.02 -55.99
C ASP A 134 -13.16 -72.71 -55.73
N THR A 135 -12.57 -72.71 -54.54
CA THR A 135 -11.65 -71.77 -53.94
C THR A 135 -10.52 -71.30 -54.87
N THR A 136 -10.51 -70.00 -55.18
CA THR A 136 -9.39 -69.07 -54.95
C THR A 136 -9.79 -67.73 -55.55
N ASP A 137 -9.90 -66.74 -54.66
CA ASP A 137 -9.74 -65.29 -54.85
C ASP A 137 -10.93 -64.50 -54.30
N GLY A 138 -10.90 -64.37 -52.97
CA GLY A 138 -12.00 -63.90 -52.16
C GLY A 138 -11.66 -62.60 -51.45
N ARG A 139 -11.68 -61.48 -52.19
CA ARG A 139 -12.20 -60.20 -51.69
C ARG A 139 -12.69 -59.33 -52.84
N ARG A 140 -13.79 -59.78 -53.46
CA ARG A 140 -14.79 -58.88 -54.05
C ARG A 140 -15.30 -57.97 -52.93
N HIS A 141 -14.67 -56.82 -52.75
CA HIS A 141 -15.25 -55.75 -51.97
C HIS A 141 -16.54 -55.31 -52.68
N ARG A 142 -17.63 -55.56 -51.97
CA ARG A 142 -19.00 -55.19 -52.28
C ARG A 142 -19.11 -53.67 -52.23
N ASN A 143 -18.61 -52.99 -53.26
CA ASN A 143 -18.95 -51.61 -53.52
C ASN A 143 -20.21 -51.61 -54.40
N ASN A 144 -21.35 -51.59 -53.73
CA ASN A 144 -22.60 -51.15 -54.33
C ASN A 144 -22.48 -49.66 -54.67
N VAL A 145 -21.83 -49.36 -55.79
CA VAL A 145 -22.06 -48.14 -56.55
C VAL A 145 -22.13 -48.57 -58.00
N MET A 146 -23.35 -48.65 -58.52
CA MET A 146 -23.61 -48.86 -59.94
C MET A 146 -23.29 -47.56 -60.67
N LEU A 147 -22.00 -47.26 -60.86
CA LEU A 147 -21.57 -46.30 -61.87
C LEU A 147 -21.81 -46.95 -63.24
N PRO A 148 -22.45 -46.26 -64.21
CA PRO A 148 -22.50 -46.74 -65.57
C PRO A 148 -21.06 -46.72 -66.10
N MET A 149 -20.42 -47.89 -66.17
CA MET A 149 -19.16 -48.04 -66.88
C MET A 149 -19.38 -47.55 -68.32
N SER A 150 -18.80 -46.39 -68.64
CA SER A 150 -18.27 -46.16 -69.97
C SER A 150 -17.07 -47.08 -70.13
N ASP A 151 -17.03 -47.77 -71.26
CA ASP A 151 -16.08 -48.82 -71.64
C ASP A 151 -14.65 -48.27 -71.92
N GLN A 152 -14.29 -47.15 -71.29
CA GLN A 152 -13.20 -46.29 -71.73
C GLN A 152 -12.34 -45.74 -70.57
N SER A 153 -12.34 -46.41 -69.40
CA SER A 153 -11.44 -46.06 -68.29
C SER A 153 -10.27 -47.03 -68.10
N ASP A 154 -10.20 -48.13 -68.85
CA ASP A 154 -9.17 -49.17 -68.63
C ASP A 154 -7.75 -48.74 -69.01
N LYS A 155 -7.58 -47.60 -69.71
CA LYS A 155 -6.26 -47.07 -70.09
C LYS A 155 -5.60 -46.15 -69.05
N TYR A 156 -6.31 -45.71 -68.01
CA TYR A 156 -5.74 -44.84 -66.96
C TYR A 156 -5.37 -45.60 -65.67
N CYS A 157 -5.54 -46.93 -65.66
CA CYS A 157 -5.25 -47.76 -64.49
C CYS A 157 -3.78 -48.18 -64.33
N GLU A 158 -2.88 -47.82 -65.27
CA GLU A 158 -1.44 -48.13 -65.15
C GLU A 158 -0.69 -47.23 -64.15
N ASN A 159 -1.24 -46.05 -63.78
CA ASN A 159 -0.66 -45.17 -62.77
C ASN A 159 -1.35 -45.29 -61.41
N ARG A 160 -1.93 -46.44 -61.11
CA ARG A 160 -2.56 -46.68 -59.82
C ARG A 160 -1.48 -47.19 -58.87
N LEU A 161 -0.95 -46.27 -58.05
CA LEU A 161 -0.02 -46.60 -56.95
C LEU A 161 -0.53 -47.84 -56.22
N THR A 162 0.35 -48.80 -56.00
CA THR A 162 -0.02 -50.03 -55.28
C THR A 162 -0.43 -49.69 -53.85
N GLU A 163 -1.18 -50.58 -53.20
CA GLU A 163 -1.56 -50.39 -51.79
C GLU A 163 -0.34 -50.23 -50.88
N GLU A 164 0.77 -50.87 -51.24
CA GLU A 164 2.07 -50.75 -50.58
C GLU A 164 2.67 -49.35 -50.74
N ASP A 165 2.65 -48.79 -51.96
CA ASP A 165 3.09 -47.40 -52.20
C ASP A 165 2.25 -46.39 -51.43
N TYR A 166 0.92 -46.56 -51.42
CA TYR A 166 0.01 -45.69 -50.66
C TYR A 166 0.34 -45.73 -49.16
N ASN A 167 0.56 -46.93 -48.62
CA ASN A 167 0.91 -47.11 -47.22
C ASN A 167 2.29 -46.53 -46.89
N PHE A 168 3.27 -46.65 -47.80
CA PHE A 168 4.59 -46.04 -47.68
C PHE A 168 4.50 -44.51 -47.62
N TRP A 169 3.84 -43.87 -48.58
CA TRP A 169 3.66 -42.42 -48.61
C TRP A 169 2.87 -41.92 -47.41
N ARG A 170 1.85 -42.67 -46.97
CA ARG A 170 1.09 -42.36 -45.76
C ARG A 170 1.95 -42.43 -44.50
N HIS A 171 2.87 -43.39 -44.41
CA HIS A 171 3.81 -43.49 -43.30
C HIS A 171 4.80 -42.33 -43.30
N LEU A 172 5.39 -42.01 -44.45
CA LEU A 172 6.35 -40.90 -44.59
C LEU A 172 5.71 -39.55 -44.26
N ALA A 173 4.47 -39.31 -44.70
CA ALA A 173 3.72 -38.11 -44.36
C ALA A 173 3.47 -38.01 -42.84
N ARG A 174 3.09 -39.11 -42.17
CA ARG A 174 2.94 -39.12 -40.71
C ARG A 174 4.24 -38.82 -39.99
N GLU A 175 5.35 -39.38 -40.44
CA GLU A 175 6.66 -39.10 -39.84
C GLU A 175 7.06 -37.64 -40.00
N TYR A 176 6.80 -37.05 -41.16
CA TYR A 176 7.04 -35.63 -41.40
C TYR A 176 6.24 -34.76 -40.43
N TYR A 177 4.92 -34.99 -40.32
CA TYR A 177 4.07 -34.23 -39.40
C TYR A 177 4.46 -34.43 -37.94
N ARG A 178 4.78 -35.66 -37.53
CA ARG A 178 5.29 -35.96 -36.19
C ARG A 178 6.58 -35.17 -35.90
N LYS A 179 7.47 -35.04 -36.88
CA LYS A 179 8.73 -34.30 -36.74
C LYS A 179 8.49 -32.79 -36.67
N GLU A 180 7.53 -32.25 -37.42
CA GLU A 180 7.13 -30.85 -37.28
C GLU A 180 6.48 -30.56 -35.93
N GLU A 181 5.64 -31.46 -35.43
CA GLU A 181 5.00 -31.33 -34.13
C GLU A 181 6.03 -31.33 -33.01
N LEU A 182 6.99 -32.28 -33.03
CA LEU A 182 8.09 -32.31 -32.06
C LEU A 182 8.94 -31.04 -32.10
N LYS A 183 9.24 -30.49 -33.29
CA LYS A 183 9.95 -29.20 -33.41
C LYS A 183 9.12 -28.03 -32.87
N GLY A 184 7.81 -28.05 -33.07
CA GLY A 184 6.90 -27.07 -32.50
C GLY A 184 6.80 -27.18 -30.98
N GLU A 185 6.84 -28.39 -30.44
CA GLU A 185 6.89 -28.63 -29.00
C GLU A 185 8.22 -28.16 -28.40
N GLU A 186 9.36 -28.47 -29.02
CA GLU A 186 10.70 -28.01 -28.61
C GLU A 186 10.77 -26.48 -28.52
N ALA A 187 10.22 -25.76 -29.51
CA ALA A 187 10.14 -24.30 -29.48
C ALA A 187 9.23 -23.79 -28.35
N ASN A 188 8.23 -24.57 -27.94
CA ASN A 188 7.32 -24.24 -26.84
C ASN A 188 7.84 -24.66 -25.46
N ILE A 189 8.89 -25.48 -25.35
CA ILE A 189 9.46 -25.90 -24.05
C ILE A 189 9.93 -24.67 -23.28
N ALA A 190 10.72 -23.79 -23.90
CA ALA A 190 11.22 -22.58 -23.23
C ALA A 190 10.09 -21.67 -22.72
N LYS A 191 8.97 -21.61 -23.46
CA LYS A 191 7.78 -20.86 -23.05
C LYS A 191 7.09 -21.53 -21.85
N LYS A 192 6.92 -22.86 -21.87
CA LYS A 192 6.32 -23.62 -20.76
C LYS A 192 7.18 -23.57 -19.50
N GLU A 193 8.51 -23.66 -19.64
CA GLU A 193 9.45 -23.51 -18.55
C GLU A 193 9.36 -22.12 -17.92
N TRP A 194 9.28 -21.08 -18.74
CA TRP A 194 9.11 -19.70 -18.27
C TRP A 194 7.77 -19.48 -17.54
N GLU A 195 6.66 -20.02 -18.07
CA GLU A 195 5.34 -19.97 -17.43
C GLU A 195 5.33 -20.71 -16.07
N ALA A 196 6.00 -21.86 -15.98
CA ALA A 196 6.14 -22.60 -14.72
C ALA A 196 6.98 -21.82 -13.69
N VAL A 197 8.10 -21.24 -14.11
CA VAL A 197 8.93 -20.39 -13.24
C VAL A 197 8.14 -19.17 -12.76
N GLN A 198 7.38 -18.52 -13.65
CA GLN A 198 6.55 -17.39 -13.27
C GLN A 198 5.52 -17.78 -12.20
N THR A 199 4.83 -18.91 -12.38
CA THR A 199 3.86 -19.42 -11.42
C THR A 199 4.49 -19.64 -10.03
N ILE A 200 5.66 -20.29 -9.98
CA ILE A 200 6.41 -20.51 -8.74
C ILE A 200 6.81 -19.18 -8.10
N THR A 201 7.24 -18.18 -8.88
CA THR A 201 7.59 -16.86 -8.33
C THR A 201 6.40 -16.12 -7.74
N GLU A 202 5.22 -16.24 -8.37
CA GLU A 202 3.97 -15.67 -7.86
C GLU A 202 3.56 -16.35 -6.54
N GLU A 203 3.67 -17.67 -6.44
CA GLU A 203 3.44 -18.43 -5.20
C GLU A 203 4.41 -18.02 -4.08
N ILE A 204 5.71 -17.89 -4.38
CA ILE A 204 6.71 -17.43 -3.39
C ILE A 204 6.38 -16.02 -2.89
N GLU A 205 5.95 -15.10 -3.77
CA GLU A 205 5.60 -13.75 -3.35
C GLU A 205 4.32 -13.72 -2.51
N HIS A 206 3.37 -14.61 -2.81
CA HIS A 206 2.19 -14.82 -1.97
C HIS A 206 2.57 -15.34 -0.58
N GLU A 207 3.39 -16.38 -0.48
CA GLU A 207 3.88 -16.92 0.79
C GLU A 207 4.64 -15.86 1.60
N LYS A 208 5.51 -15.08 0.96
CA LYS A 208 6.20 -13.94 1.61
C LYS A 208 5.22 -12.91 2.15
N LYS A 209 4.12 -12.64 1.45
CA LYS A 209 3.07 -11.72 1.93
C LYS A 209 2.38 -12.28 3.17
N VAL A 210 2.04 -13.57 3.18
CA VAL A 210 1.45 -14.26 4.34
C VAL A 210 2.42 -14.25 5.52
N LEU A 211 3.70 -14.55 5.30
CA LEU A 211 4.73 -14.50 6.35
C LEU A 211 4.93 -13.09 6.92
N ARG A 212 4.86 -12.04 6.08
CA ARG A 212 4.87 -10.65 6.56
C ARG A 212 3.68 -10.33 7.46
N GLN A 213 2.48 -10.81 7.10
CA GLN A 213 1.28 -10.67 7.93
C GLN A 213 1.40 -11.43 9.24
N LEU A 214 1.86 -12.69 9.19
CA LEU A 214 2.08 -13.51 10.38
C LEU A 214 3.11 -12.88 11.32
N LYS A 215 4.23 -12.39 10.77
CA LYS A 215 5.24 -11.66 11.54
C LYS A 215 4.64 -10.43 12.23
N GLY A 216 3.84 -9.64 11.51
CA GLY A 216 3.13 -8.50 12.10
C GLY A 216 2.21 -8.91 13.25
N LYS A 217 1.47 -10.01 13.10
CA LYS A 217 0.60 -10.56 14.14
C LYS A 217 1.38 -11.09 15.34
N VAL A 218 2.52 -11.74 15.13
CA VAL A 218 3.41 -12.19 16.22
C VAL A 218 3.98 -10.99 16.97
N THR A 219 4.45 -9.95 16.27
CA THR A 219 4.94 -8.73 16.95
C THR A 219 3.85 -8.01 17.72
N GLU A 220 2.61 -8.03 17.23
CA GLU A 220 1.45 -7.49 17.92
C GLU A 220 1.13 -8.30 19.20
N LEU A 221 1.20 -9.64 19.12
CA LEU A 221 1.05 -10.52 20.27
C LEU A 221 2.15 -10.32 21.31
N GLU A 222 3.42 -10.22 20.90
CA GLU A 222 4.54 -9.92 21.81
C GLU A 222 4.32 -8.59 22.54
N ARG A 223 3.86 -7.57 21.81
CA ARG A 223 3.53 -6.26 22.38
C ARG A 223 2.38 -6.35 23.39
N LEU A 224 1.31 -7.07 23.06
CA LEU A 224 0.18 -7.31 23.97
C LEU A 224 0.60 -8.11 25.20
N MET A 225 1.47 -9.10 25.04
CA MET A 225 2.00 -9.88 26.16
C MET A 225 2.82 -8.99 27.10
N ASN A 226 3.71 -8.16 26.55
CA ASN A 226 4.51 -7.23 27.35
C ASN A 226 3.65 -6.19 28.06
N GLN A 227 2.62 -5.64 27.41
CA GLN A 227 1.66 -4.76 28.06
C GLN A 227 0.87 -5.48 29.14
N SER A 228 0.42 -6.71 28.89
CA SER A 228 -0.30 -7.51 29.87
C SER A 228 0.56 -7.75 31.11
N HIS A 229 1.87 -7.99 30.93
CA HIS A 229 2.83 -8.06 32.03
C HIS A 229 2.90 -6.74 32.81
N VAL A 230 3.04 -5.59 32.14
CA VAL A 230 3.05 -4.27 32.80
C VAL A 230 1.74 -4.03 33.58
N TYR A 231 0.59 -4.36 33.00
CA TYR A 231 -0.71 -4.19 33.66
C TYR A 231 -0.85 -5.08 34.88
N LEU A 232 -0.55 -6.37 34.78
CA LEU A 232 -0.61 -7.30 35.91
C LEU A 232 0.32 -6.85 37.05
N GLU A 233 1.51 -6.35 36.70
CA GLU A 233 2.44 -5.84 37.71
C GLU A 233 1.93 -4.54 38.34
N SER A 234 1.37 -3.62 37.54
CA SER A 234 0.74 -2.39 38.08
C SER A 234 -0.42 -2.72 39.02
N ILE A 235 -1.21 -3.76 38.70
CA ILE A 235 -2.30 -4.26 39.56
C ILE A 235 -1.70 -4.87 40.83
N LYS A 236 -0.62 -5.66 40.74
CA LYS A 236 0.09 -6.19 41.90
C LYS A 236 0.58 -5.06 42.81
N HIS A 237 1.14 -3.97 42.26
CA HIS A 237 1.58 -2.80 43.02
C HIS A 237 0.43 -2.01 43.64
N LEU A 238 -0.68 -1.82 42.92
CA LEU A 238 -1.88 -1.19 43.45
C LEU A 238 -2.54 -2.04 44.55
N ALA A 239 -2.57 -3.36 44.37
CA ALA A 239 -3.09 -4.29 45.35
C ALA A 239 -2.21 -4.32 46.62
N THR A 240 -0.89 -4.39 46.48
CA THR A 240 0.01 -4.29 47.65
C THR A 240 -0.12 -2.95 48.36
N LYS A 241 -0.25 -1.84 47.62
CA LYS A 241 -0.47 -0.50 48.20
C LYS A 241 -1.84 -0.35 48.89
N HIS A 242 -2.89 -0.96 48.34
CA HIS A 242 -4.26 -0.82 48.86
C HIS A 242 -4.61 -1.84 49.95
N TRP A 243 -3.99 -3.02 49.96
CA TRP A 243 -4.34 -4.12 50.85
C TRP A 243 -3.33 -4.39 51.96
N GLY A 244 -2.19 -3.67 52.02
CA GLY A 244 -1.27 -3.76 53.15
C GLY A 244 -0.80 -5.18 53.48
N LEU A 245 -0.67 -6.04 52.46
CA LEU A 245 -0.12 -7.39 52.63
C LEU A 245 1.41 -7.29 52.67
N ASP A 246 1.93 -6.82 53.79
CA ASP A 246 3.26 -7.18 54.24
C ASP A 246 3.23 -8.70 54.47
N MET A 247 3.74 -9.48 53.53
CA MET A 247 4.17 -10.84 53.83
C MET A 247 5.34 -10.70 54.79
N GLU A 248 5.06 -10.92 56.07
CA GLU A 248 6.07 -11.10 57.12
C GLU A 248 7.02 -12.22 56.67
N ASP A 249 8.19 -11.83 56.15
CA ASP A 249 9.37 -12.70 56.22
C ASP A 249 10.29 -12.15 57.32
N SER A 250 10.41 -12.98 58.34
CA SER A 250 11.16 -12.77 59.56
C SER A 250 12.64 -12.53 59.30
N GLY A 251 13.13 -11.30 59.54
CA GLY A 251 14.57 -11.05 59.61
C GLY A 251 14.99 -9.57 59.55
N SER A 252 15.01 -8.92 60.70
CA SER A 252 15.90 -7.78 61.03
C SER A 252 15.67 -6.43 60.32
N GLY A 253 14.80 -5.60 60.94
CA GLY A 253 15.10 -4.22 61.33
C GLY A 253 15.60 -3.21 60.28
N GLY A 254 14.71 -2.30 59.86
CA GLY A 254 15.12 -0.96 59.42
C GLY A 254 14.17 -0.29 58.42
N GLY A 255 13.37 0.67 58.91
CA GLY A 255 12.95 1.87 58.19
C GLY A 255 12.18 1.70 56.87
N GLY A 256 10.86 1.89 56.93
CA GLY A 256 9.99 1.96 55.75
C GLY A 256 10.37 3.07 54.76
N GLY A 257 10.81 2.64 53.59
CA GLY A 257 10.71 3.36 52.33
C GLY A 257 10.34 2.33 51.27
N GLN A 258 9.18 2.47 50.63
CA GLN A 258 8.82 1.62 49.50
C GLN A 258 9.94 1.68 48.46
N THR A 259 10.69 0.59 48.30
CA THR A 259 11.78 0.52 47.32
C THR A 259 11.11 0.54 45.95
N LEU A 260 11.31 1.63 45.19
CA LEU A 260 10.86 1.76 43.81
C LEU A 260 11.59 0.72 42.95
N VAL A 261 11.01 -0.47 42.81
CA VAL A 261 11.58 -1.53 41.97
C VAL A 261 11.27 -1.21 40.52
N HIS A 262 12.31 -0.94 39.73
CA HIS A 262 12.16 -0.79 38.27
C HIS A 262 11.72 -2.09 37.60
N PHE A 263 10.81 -1.98 36.65
CA PHE A 263 10.24 -3.10 35.91
C PHE A 263 10.62 -3.04 34.44
N LEU A 264 10.49 -1.86 33.81
CA LEU A 264 10.73 -1.70 32.39
C LEU A 264 12.20 -1.98 32.03
N ALA A 265 13.11 -1.55 32.89
CA ALA A 265 14.54 -1.81 32.78
C ALA A 265 14.91 -3.30 32.80
N ARG A 266 14.04 -4.21 33.26
CA ARG A 266 14.30 -5.66 33.33
C ARG A 266 13.70 -6.44 32.15
N HIS A 267 13.00 -5.78 31.21
CA HIS A 267 12.44 -6.45 30.04
C HIS A 267 13.53 -6.97 29.08
N SER A 268 13.34 -8.22 28.64
CA SER A 268 14.21 -8.92 27.69
C SER A 268 13.44 -9.25 26.40
N PRO A 269 14.07 -9.22 25.21
CA PRO A 269 15.45 -8.82 24.93
C PRO A 269 15.69 -7.31 25.08
N TYR A 270 16.96 -6.91 25.17
CA TYR A 270 17.35 -5.51 25.18
C TYR A 270 16.95 -4.81 23.87
N VAL A 271 16.37 -3.62 23.99
CA VAL A 271 15.70 -2.92 22.88
C VAL A 271 16.61 -2.76 21.67
N GLY A 272 16.11 -3.12 20.49
CA GLY A 272 16.84 -3.02 19.23
C GLY A 272 17.92 -4.09 19.02
N THR A 273 18.04 -5.06 19.94
CA THR A 273 19.06 -6.11 19.88
C THR A 273 18.46 -7.50 20.10
N ARG A 274 19.29 -8.54 19.94
CA ARG A 274 18.94 -9.93 20.32
C ARG A 274 19.53 -10.33 21.68
N VAL A 275 20.16 -9.39 22.39
CA VAL A 275 20.84 -9.66 23.66
C VAL A 275 19.77 -9.87 24.73
N GLN A 276 19.84 -11.02 25.40
CA GLN A 276 18.91 -11.37 26.47
C GLN A 276 19.45 -10.85 27.80
N ARG A 277 18.57 -10.25 28.61
CA ARG A 277 18.88 -9.90 29.99
C ARG A 277 18.83 -11.13 30.87
N VAL A 278 19.63 -11.15 31.92
CA VAL A 278 19.46 -12.12 33.01
C VAL A 278 18.12 -11.84 33.70
N PRO A 279 17.24 -12.84 33.88
CA PRO A 279 15.97 -12.66 34.57
C PRO A 279 16.24 -12.41 36.06
N ILE A 280 15.79 -11.27 36.58
CA ILE A 280 16.03 -10.87 37.98
C ILE A 280 14.71 -10.89 38.76
N PRO A 281 14.56 -11.80 39.73
CA PRO A 281 13.46 -11.74 40.69
C PRO A 281 13.51 -10.46 41.54
N ASP A 282 12.34 -9.96 41.96
CA ASP A 282 12.22 -8.68 42.71
C ASP A 282 13.12 -8.63 43.96
N LYS A 283 13.30 -9.76 44.65
CA LYS A 283 14.14 -9.86 45.85
C LYS A 283 15.64 -9.59 45.61
N TYR A 284 16.12 -9.72 44.37
CA TYR A 284 17.53 -9.54 44.02
C TYR A 284 17.80 -8.25 43.24
N VAL A 285 16.79 -7.39 43.07
CA VAL A 285 16.96 -6.11 42.36
C VAL A 285 17.92 -5.20 43.12
N ALA A 286 17.73 -5.04 44.43
CA ALA A 286 18.58 -4.19 45.26
C ALA A 286 20.02 -4.71 45.33
N TRP A 287 21.00 -3.83 45.12
CA TRP A 287 22.43 -4.16 45.14
C TRP A 287 22.90 -4.69 46.49
N GLU A 288 22.24 -4.25 47.57
CA GLU A 288 22.49 -4.64 48.96
C GLU A 288 22.25 -6.14 49.18
N VAL A 289 21.36 -6.75 48.39
CA VAL A 289 21.13 -8.18 48.42
C VAL A 289 22.24 -8.87 47.63
N MET A 290 22.97 -9.76 48.30
CA MET A 290 24.04 -10.54 47.69
C MET A 290 23.47 -11.55 46.70
N TRP A 291 24.00 -11.55 45.48
CA TRP A 291 23.72 -12.55 44.47
C TRP A 291 25.03 -12.96 43.78
N ILE A 292 25.55 -14.12 44.19
CA ILE A 292 26.88 -14.60 43.77
C ILE A 292 26.89 -15.01 42.30
N ASP A 293 25.83 -15.66 41.84
CA ASP A 293 25.71 -16.16 40.45
C ASP A 293 25.23 -15.09 39.45
N TYR A 294 25.24 -13.81 39.84
CA TYR A 294 24.79 -12.73 38.97
C TYR A 294 25.89 -12.34 37.97
N ASP A 295 25.82 -12.91 36.77
CA ASP A 295 26.75 -12.64 35.67
C ASP A 295 26.01 -12.23 34.38
N PRO A 296 25.56 -10.96 34.27
CA PRO A 296 24.83 -10.49 33.11
C PRO A 296 25.75 -10.20 31.92
N VAL A 297 25.22 -10.42 30.71
CA VAL A 297 25.91 -10.10 29.46
C VAL A 297 26.23 -8.60 29.40
N ALA A 298 27.46 -8.26 28.99
CA ALA A 298 27.86 -6.89 28.72
C ALA A 298 27.46 -6.48 27.29
N TYR A 299 26.81 -5.34 27.15
CA TYR A 299 26.48 -4.74 25.86
C TYR A 299 26.63 -3.22 25.91
N SER A 300 27.37 -2.67 24.96
CA SER A 300 27.50 -1.24 24.70
C SER A 300 27.41 -1.01 23.20
N MET A 301 26.51 -0.15 22.76
CA MET A 301 26.35 0.18 21.34
C MET A 301 27.55 1.01 20.87
N PRO A 302 28.24 0.65 19.77
CA PRO A 302 29.36 1.42 19.24
C PRO A 302 28.99 2.87 18.93
N LYS A 303 29.93 3.79 19.17
CA LYS A 303 29.73 5.24 18.95
C LYS A 303 29.33 5.58 17.51
N MET A 304 29.86 4.84 16.53
CA MET A 304 29.58 5.04 15.11
C MET A 304 28.12 4.77 14.71
N ASP A 305 27.41 3.96 15.51
CA ASP A 305 26.01 3.59 15.24
C ASP A 305 25.01 4.65 15.74
N PHE A 306 25.48 5.66 16.47
CA PHE A 306 24.64 6.80 16.88
C PHE A 306 24.50 7.83 15.75
N PRO A 307 23.39 8.60 15.70
CA PRO A 307 23.25 9.72 14.78
C PRO A 307 24.41 10.70 14.91
N ALA A 308 24.93 11.21 13.77
CA ALA A 308 26.14 12.05 13.73
C ALA A 308 26.13 13.22 14.73
N ALA A 309 24.97 13.86 14.93
CA ALA A 309 24.80 14.95 15.88
C ALA A 309 25.04 14.53 17.35
N ARG A 310 24.76 13.27 17.70
CA ARG A 310 24.91 12.73 19.07
C ARG A 310 26.27 12.06 19.30
N GLN A 311 26.99 11.65 18.26
CA GLN A 311 28.24 10.91 18.39
C GLN A 311 29.27 11.63 19.29
N ALA A 312 29.35 12.96 19.23
CA ALA A 312 30.27 13.75 20.07
C ALA A 312 29.98 13.64 21.58
N MET A 313 28.74 13.30 21.94
CA MET A 313 28.28 13.21 23.34
C MET A 313 28.28 11.78 23.88
N VAL A 314 28.61 10.80 23.03
CA VAL A 314 28.60 9.38 23.37
C VAL A 314 29.94 8.98 23.97
N ASP A 315 29.88 8.35 25.14
CA ASP A 315 31.05 7.81 25.82
C ASP A 315 31.57 6.55 25.11
N GLU A 316 32.90 6.40 25.14
CA GLU A 316 33.56 5.17 24.68
C GLU A 316 33.18 3.97 25.55
N ASP A 317 33.35 2.76 25.02
CA ASP A 317 33.04 1.53 25.75
C ASP A 317 34.15 1.18 26.76
N ILE A 318 33.93 1.54 28.02
CA ILE A 318 34.90 1.33 29.10
C ILE A 318 35.19 -0.16 29.31
N LEU A 319 34.19 -1.04 29.18
CA LEU A 319 34.37 -2.48 29.41
C LEU A 319 35.24 -3.10 28.32
N LEU A 320 34.96 -2.79 27.05
CA LEU A 320 35.80 -3.24 25.93
C LEU A 320 37.23 -2.70 26.05
N LEU A 321 37.40 -1.42 26.43
CA LEU A 321 38.73 -0.85 26.63
C LEU A 321 39.49 -1.52 27.79
N GLN A 322 38.81 -1.90 28.88
CA GLN A 322 39.42 -2.64 29.99
C GLN A 322 39.86 -4.05 29.57
N GLU A 323 39.07 -4.76 28.75
CA GLU A 323 39.43 -6.07 28.21
C GLU A 323 40.64 -6.01 27.27
N LEU A 324 40.68 -5.01 26.38
CA LEU A 324 41.79 -4.81 25.43
C LEU A 324 43.10 -4.40 26.12
N GLN A 325 43.04 -3.83 27.33
CA GLN A 325 44.20 -3.33 28.09
C GLN A 325 44.96 -4.40 28.87
N VAL A 326 44.63 -5.69 28.72
CA VAL A 326 45.30 -6.77 29.43
C VAL A 326 46.69 -7.09 28.88
N GLU A 327 47.07 -6.68 27.65
CA GLU A 327 48.36 -7.09 27.08
C GLU A 327 49.36 -5.99 26.70
N ASP A 328 49.02 -4.89 26.02
CA ASP A 328 50.03 -3.85 25.71
C ASP A 328 49.36 -2.54 25.31
N VAL A 329 49.93 -1.41 25.74
CA VAL A 329 49.55 0.01 25.45
C VAL A 329 48.88 0.74 26.61
N ILE A 330 49.72 1.46 27.37
CA ILE A 330 49.35 2.54 28.29
C ILE A 330 48.90 3.76 27.47
N SER A 331 47.72 3.71 26.86
CA SER A 331 46.93 4.91 26.59
C SER A 331 45.86 4.98 27.65
N LYS A 332 46.06 5.87 28.64
CA LYS A 332 45.20 6.03 29.82
C LYS A 332 43.71 5.98 29.43
N LEU A 333 42.95 5.07 30.05
CA LEU A 333 41.48 5.11 30.02
C LEU A 333 41.01 6.55 30.25
N PRO A 334 39.93 6.99 29.59
CA PRO A 334 39.36 8.30 29.89
C PRO A 334 39.01 8.34 31.39
N ILE A 335 39.66 9.24 32.14
CA ILE A 335 39.37 9.43 33.56
C ILE A 335 38.07 10.23 33.63
N LEU A 336 36.95 9.52 33.74
CA LEU A 336 35.64 10.13 33.91
C LEU A 336 35.45 10.51 35.38
N GLN A 337 35.06 11.77 35.62
CA GLN A 337 34.72 12.23 36.96
C GLN A 337 33.26 11.88 37.27
N TRP A 338 33.07 10.83 38.05
CA TRP A 338 31.76 10.38 38.51
C TRP A 338 31.19 11.29 39.60
N ASN A 339 29.86 11.36 39.70
CA ASN A 339 29.14 12.21 40.65
C ASN A 339 29.59 13.68 40.63
N ALA A 340 29.97 14.18 39.44
CA ALA A 340 30.48 15.53 39.27
C ALA A 340 30.07 16.11 37.90
N ARG A 341 30.08 17.44 37.81
CA ARG A 341 30.00 18.17 36.55
C ARG A 341 31.40 18.59 36.15
N CYS A 342 31.85 18.16 34.97
CA CYS A 342 33.19 18.47 34.47
C CYS A 342 33.11 19.18 33.12
N VAL A 343 34.09 20.06 32.85
CA VAL A 343 34.22 20.71 31.54
C VAL A 343 35.44 20.11 30.87
N ASN A 344 35.26 19.51 29.69
CA ASN A 344 36.39 18.96 28.96
C ASN A 344 37.25 20.09 28.35
N PRO A 345 38.50 19.81 27.90
CA PRO A 345 39.35 20.82 27.29
C PRO A 345 38.78 21.50 26.03
N ALA A 346 37.77 20.87 25.41
CA ALA A 346 37.04 21.44 24.27
C ALA A 346 35.88 22.38 24.69
N GLY A 347 35.74 22.68 25.99
CA GLY A 347 34.70 23.57 26.53
C GLY A 347 33.31 22.93 26.63
N ILE A 348 33.19 21.62 26.44
CA ILE A 348 31.92 20.89 26.58
C ILE A 348 31.75 20.47 28.04
N THR A 349 30.70 20.99 28.68
CA THR A 349 30.30 20.57 30.02
C THR A 349 29.58 19.22 29.96
N ILE A 350 30.06 18.28 30.76
CA ILE A 350 29.50 16.95 30.94
C ILE A 350 28.97 16.89 32.37
N ASP A 351 27.64 16.86 32.51
CA ASP A 351 27.00 16.57 33.78
C ASP A 351 26.87 15.06 33.99
N ARG A 352 27.38 14.56 35.13
CA ARG A 352 27.21 13.18 35.60
C ARG A 352 26.63 13.12 37.01
N LEU A 353 26.05 14.22 37.50
CA LEU A 353 25.31 14.26 38.76
C LEU A 353 23.92 13.69 38.57
N SER A 354 23.48 12.78 39.45
CA SER A 354 22.13 12.24 39.38
C SER A 354 21.07 13.31 39.72
N TRP A 355 20.00 13.41 38.94
CA TRP A 355 18.80 14.21 39.23
C TRP A 355 17.87 13.55 40.24
N ILE A 356 18.16 12.32 40.67
CA ILE A 356 17.41 11.64 41.74
C ILE A 356 17.71 12.35 43.05
N ARG A 357 16.66 12.66 43.81
CA ARG A 357 16.77 13.38 45.09
C ARG A 357 16.59 12.41 46.24
N THR A 358 17.49 12.47 47.21
CA THR A 358 17.39 11.71 48.46
C THR A 358 16.42 12.43 49.40
N ALA A 359 15.45 11.70 49.97
CA ALA A 359 14.53 12.26 50.98
C ALA A 359 15.22 12.48 52.34
N ASP A 360 16.31 11.75 52.60
CA ASP A 360 16.90 11.58 53.92
C ASP A 360 18.02 12.57 54.27
N ILE A 361 18.51 13.35 53.29
CA ILE A 361 19.62 14.30 53.50
C ILE A 361 19.23 15.67 52.95
N THR A 362 18.85 16.55 53.86
CA THR A 362 18.66 17.99 53.59
C THR A 362 19.88 18.75 54.10
N VAL A 363 20.61 19.40 53.20
CA VAL A 363 21.61 20.42 53.54
C VAL A 363 21.01 21.76 53.12
N ASP A 364 20.97 22.74 54.01
CA ASP A 364 20.39 24.07 53.77
C ASP A 364 18.92 24.09 53.29
N GLY A 365 18.12 23.08 53.67
CA GLY A 365 16.70 22.99 53.30
C GLY A 365 16.44 22.48 51.88
N HIS A 366 17.47 22.01 51.17
CA HIS A 366 17.34 21.38 49.85
C HIS A 366 17.74 19.90 49.90
N ASN A 367 16.94 19.03 49.27
CA ASN A 367 17.25 17.61 49.13
C ASN A 367 18.49 17.44 48.27
N GLN A 368 19.47 16.69 48.76
CA GLN A 368 20.69 16.42 48.02
C GLN A 368 20.45 15.37 46.92
N HIS A 369 21.23 15.49 45.85
CA HIS A 369 21.26 14.52 44.76
C HIS A 369 21.82 13.17 45.23
N VAL A 370 21.29 12.06 44.72
CA VAL A 370 21.81 10.72 45.01
C VAL A 370 23.22 10.58 44.48
N LEU A 371 24.14 10.15 45.34
CA LEU A 371 25.49 9.75 44.96
C LEU A 371 25.46 8.27 44.61
N TYR A 372 25.55 7.95 43.32
CA TYR A 372 25.56 6.55 42.89
C TYR A 372 26.88 5.88 43.23
N LYS A 373 26.79 4.59 43.57
CA LYS A 373 27.95 3.73 43.88
C LYS A 373 28.71 3.40 42.60
N LEU A 374 29.99 3.11 42.75
CA LEU A 374 30.84 2.61 41.67
C LEU A 374 31.25 1.17 42.00
N ASP A 375 31.20 0.30 41.01
CA ASP A 375 31.81 -1.05 41.07
C ASP A 375 32.99 -1.07 40.09
N ASN A 376 34.18 -1.44 40.54
CA ASN A 376 35.39 -1.47 39.68
C ASN A 376 35.62 -0.21 38.81
N GLY A 377 35.22 0.97 39.32
CA GLY A 377 35.39 2.25 38.63
C GLY A 377 34.31 2.58 37.59
N ILE A 378 33.28 1.73 37.43
CA ILE A 378 32.09 1.99 36.61
C ILE A 378 30.85 2.26 37.48
N PRO A 379 29.93 3.13 37.06
CA PRO A 379 28.74 3.46 37.85
C PRO A 379 27.77 2.28 37.97
N LEU A 380 27.11 2.19 39.12
CA LEU A 380 26.00 1.27 39.36
C LEU A 380 24.67 2.03 39.36
N ASN A 381 23.68 1.47 38.69
CA ASN A 381 22.32 1.98 38.64
C ASN A 381 21.75 2.10 40.06
N PRO A 382 21.36 3.31 40.52
CA PRO A 382 20.99 3.54 41.92
C PRO A 382 19.72 2.80 42.35
N ILE A 383 18.89 2.35 41.39
CA ILE A 383 17.65 1.60 41.69
C ILE A 383 17.91 0.10 41.86
N GLY A 384 18.88 -0.47 41.13
CA GLY A 384 19.17 -1.90 41.23
C GLY A 384 19.68 -2.55 39.95
N ARG A 385 19.80 -3.88 40.01
CA ARG A 385 20.17 -4.77 38.91
C ARG A 385 19.08 -4.77 37.83
N THR A 386 19.51 -4.63 36.58
CA THR A 386 18.66 -4.63 35.38
C THR A 386 18.83 -5.90 34.53
N GLY A 387 19.90 -6.68 34.74
CA GLY A 387 20.16 -7.93 34.04
C GLY A 387 21.02 -7.76 32.79
N LEU A 388 21.62 -6.57 32.61
CA LEU A 388 22.51 -6.25 31.50
C LEU A 388 23.62 -5.31 31.98
N ARG A 389 24.87 -5.66 31.71
CA ARG A 389 26.03 -4.80 31.97
C ARG A 389 26.39 -3.95 30.75
N GLY A 390 27.15 -2.90 30.97
CA GLY A 390 27.61 -2.01 29.91
C GLY A 390 26.73 -0.77 29.75
N ARG A 391 27.09 0.10 28.80
CA ARG A 391 26.37 1.36 28.54
C ARG A 391 25.02 1.13 27.86
N GLY A 392 24.84 -0.02 27.20
CA GLY A 392 23.71 -0.27 26.32
C GLY A 392 23.70 0.71 25.14
N ALA A 393 22.50 1.13 24.73
CA ALA A 393 22.28 2.11 23.67
C ALA A 393 22.09 3.55 24.19
N LEU A 394 22.42 3.82 25.45
CA LEU A 394 22.39 5.18 26.01
C LEU A 394 23.69 5.94 25.67
N PRO A 395 23.68 7.27 25.49
CA PRO A 395 24.90 8.00 25.14
C PRO A 395 26.01 7.94 26.20
N ARG A 396 25.68 7.95 27.50
CA ARG A 396 26.65 8.05 28.60
C ARG A 396 26.59 6.87 29.56
N TRP A 397 27.73 6.61 30.19
CA TRP A 397 27.78 5.81 31.42
C TRP A 397 27.22 6.60 32.59
N GLY A 398 26.45 5.94 33.45
CA GLY A 398 25.77 6.56 34.58
C GLY A 398 24.46 7.25 34.16
N PRO A 399 24.15 8.43 34.72
CA PRO A 399 22.91 9.12 34.43
C PRO A 399 22.90 9.75 33.03
N ASN A 400 21.78 9.59 32.34
CA ASN A 400 21.47 10.21 31.06
C ASN A 400 20.23 11.09 31.23
N HIS A 401 20.42 12.40 31.17
CA HIS A 401 19.38 13.37 31.47
C HIS A 401 18.51 13.68 30.25
N TYR A 402 17.20 13.71 30.45
CA TYR A 402 16.22 14.05 29.43
C TYR A 402 15.24 15.10 29.93
N VAL A 403 14.85 16.04 29.07
CA VAL A 403 13.69 16.91 29.33
C VAL A 403 12.55 16.39 28.47
N ILE A 404 11.38 16.16 29.08
CA ILE A 404 10.19 15.65 28.40
C ILE A 404 9.04 16.64 28.61
N LEU A 405 8.38 17.04 27.53
CA LEU A 405 7.18 17.87 27.58
C LEU A 405 5.93 17.04 27.29
N ILE A 406 4.93 17.18 28.13
CA ILE A 406 3.57 16.76 27.84
C ILE A 406 2.72 18.01 27.68
N ILE A 407 2.38 18.33 26.44
CA ILE A 407 1.55 19.49 26.11
C ILE A 407 0.17 18.98 25.73
N THR A 408 -0.87 19.46 26.41
CA THR A 408 -2.24 18.95 26.29
C THR A 408 -3.25 20.08 26.12
N ARG A 409 -4.39 19.77 25.48
CA ARG A 409 -5.55 20.65 25.41
C ARG A 409 -6.85 19.87 25.27
N TRP A 410 -7.98 20.49 25.57
CA TRP A 410 -9.30 19.92 25.29
C TRP A 410 -9.71 20.12 23.83
N GLN A 411 -10.28 19.08 23.21
CA GLN A 411 -10.79 19.17 21.84
C GLN A 411 -12.15 19.84 21.80
N SER A 412 -12.28 20.92 21.02
CA SER A 412 -13.51 21.73 20.93
C SER A 412 -14.51 21.24 19.85
N LEU A 413 -14.07 20.33 18.95
CA LEU A 413 -14.82 19.95 17.75
C LEU A 413 -15.91 18.88 17.94
N MET A 414 -15.97 18.20 19.09
CA MET A 414 -16.97 17.15 19.35
C MET A 414 -17.85 17.50 20.55
N ALA A 415 -19.15 17.21 20.45
CA ALA A 415 -20.17 17.52 21.47
C ALA A 415 -19.93 16.84 22.85
N SER A 416 -18.95 15.95 22.96
CA SER A 416 -18.47 15.40 24.23
C SER A 416 -17.33 16.25 24.79
N ASN A 417 -17.60 17.00 25.85
CA ASN A 417 -16.70 18.01 26.44
C ASN A 417 -15.34 17.52 27.00
N ASN A 418 -14.94 16.25 26.82
CA ASN A 418 -13.81 15.66 27.55
C ASN A 418 -12.82 14.86 26.66
N VAL A 419 -12.70 15.15 25.37
CA VAL A 419 -11.67 14.49 24.53
C VAL A 419 -10.35 15.27 24.65
N LEU A 420 -9.25 14.57 24.97
CA LEU A 420 -7.94 15.18 25.19
C LEU A 420 -7.07 15.06 23.94
N GLU A 421 -6.44 16.16 23.54
CA GLU A 421 -5.35 16.19 22.57
C GLU A 421 -4.02 16.43 23.26
N PHE A 422 -2.96 15.88 22.68
CA PHE A 422 -1.59 16.10 23.12
C PHE A 422 -0.64 16.27 21.92
N VAL A 423 0.49 16.94 22.15
CA VAL A 423 1.52 17.12 21.12
C VAL A 423 2.40 15.88 21.05
N VAL A 424 2.61 15.38 19.85
CA VAL A 424 3.54 14.30 19.53
C VAL A 424 4.63 14.80 18.58
N GLU A 425 5.82 14.26 18.76
CA GLU A 425 6.95 14.43 17.85
C GLU A 425 6.86 13.41 16.70
N ASN A 426 7.17 13.86 15.49
CA ASN A 426 7.23 13.06 14.28
C ASN A 426 8.53 12.26 14.27
N THR A 427 8.42 10.94 14.37
CA THR A 427 9.56 10.04 14.17
C THR A 427 9.69 9.62 12.70
N GLU A 428 10.88 9.14 12.32
CA GLU A 428 11.14 8.63 10.96
C GLU A 428 10.18 7.48 10.58
N ARG A 429 9.73 6.73 11.60
CA ARG A 429 8.76 5.64 11.48
C ARG A 429 7.36 6.16 11.77
N ARG A 430 6.52 6.27 10.74
CA ARG A 430 5.13 6.78 10.84
C ARG A 430 4.22 5.98 11.78
N ASP A 431 4.57 4.75 12.10
CA ASP A 431 3.84 3.86 13.00
C ASP A 431 4.21 4.03 14.48
N GLN A 432 5.28 4.76 14.79
CA GLN A 432 5.74 5.05 16.15
C GLN A 432 5.45 6.49 16.54
N LEU A 433 5.28 6.73 17.83
CA LEU A 433 5.07 8.06 18.39
C LEU A 433 6.13 8.34 19.44
N SER A 434 6.49 9.61 19.61
CA SER A 434 7.27 10.06 20.77
C SER A 434 6.69 11.35 21.32
N LEU A 435 6.86 11.56 22.63
CA LEU A 435 6.64 12.85 23.25
C LEU A 435 7.80 13.80 22.88
N PRO A 436 7.54 15.10 22.73
CA PRO A 436 8.59 16.10 22.57
C PRO A 436 9.61 15.98 23.70
N SER A 437 10.80 15.48 23.35
CA SER A 437 11.84 15.18 24.33
C SER A 437 13.24 15.39 23.76
N CYS A 438 14.16 15.81 24.62
CA CYS A 438 15.56 16.00 24.23
C CYS A 438 16.51 15.33 25.23
N PHE A 439 17.66 14.87 24.72
CA PHE A 439 18.77 14.44 25.55
C PHE A 439 19.59 15.67 25.93
N VAL A 440 19.87 15.83 27.22
CA VAL A 440 20.66 16.95 27.74
C VAL A 440 22.11 16.51 27.83
N GLY A 441 22.91 16.92 26.84
CA GLY A 441 24.34 16.65 26.86
C GLY A 441 25.23 17.82 27.30
N GLY A 442 24.66 18.97 27.68
CA GLY A 442 25.41 20.16 28.11
C GLY A 442 24.64 21.01 29.13
N GLU A 443 25.06 22.27 29.34
CA GLU A 443 24.43 23.20 30.30
C GLU A 443 23.09 23.78 29.81
N CYS A 444 22.91 23.85 28.49
CA CYS A 444 21.69 24.39 27.90
C CYS A 444 20.59 23.32 27.85
N LEU A 445 19.83 23.18 28.94
CA LEU A 445 18.81 22.12 29.11
C LEU A 445 17.72 22.12 28.02
N TYR A 446 17.29 23.30 27.58
CA TYR A 446 16.07 23.48 26.76
C TYR A 446 16.35 23.85 25.30
N LEU A 447 17.62 24.02 24.91
CA LEU A 447 18.01 24.51 23.59
C LEU A 447 17.65 23.52 22.47
N ASP A 448 17.95 22.24 22.65
CA ASP A 448 17.61 21.22 21.65
C ASP A 448 16.10 21.05 21.52
N LEU A 449 15.37 21.17 22.64
CA LEU A 449 13.91 21.09 22.68
C LEU A 449 13.23 22.26 21.96
N GLN A 450 13.85 23.43 22.02
CA GLN A 450 13.39 24.62 21.31
C GLN A 450 13.33 24.40 19.81
N THR A 451 14.21 23.58 19.22
CA THR A 451 14.24 23.34 17.76
C THR A 451 12.95 22.75 17.20
N LEU A 452 12.12 22.16 18.07
CA LEU A 452 10.78 21.66 17.73
C LEU A 452 9.75 22.80 17.51
N PHE A 453 10.06 24.01 17.98
CA PHE A 453 9.19 25.18 18.00
C PHE A 453 9.83 26.38 17.30
N LYS A 454 8.99 27.26 16.73
CA LYS A 454 9.40 28.52 16.08
C LYS A 454 9.68 29.60 17.13
N ALA A 455 10.62 29.35 18.02
CA ALA A 455 11.04 30.29 19.05
C ALA A 455 12.20 31.16 18.55
N GLY A 456 12.10 32.49 18.77
CA GLY A 456 13.11 33.45 18.33
C GLY A 456 14.34 33.57 19.24
N ASP A 457 14.19 33.25 20.53
CA ASP A 457 15.23 33.42 21.56
C ASP A 457 15.66 32.07 22.14
N ASN A 458 16.94 31.90 22.45
CA ASN A 458 17.48 30.64 22.99
C ASN A 458 16.95 30.35 24.40
N TRP A 459 16.36 29.17 24.61
CA TRP A 459 15.89 28.73 25.92
C TRP A 459 17.06 28.22 26.77
N THR A 460 17.57 29.07 27.64
CA THR A 460 18.59 28.72 28.64
C THR A 460 17.96 28.40 29.99
N THR A 461 16.83 29.03 30.32
CA THR A 461 16.10 28.81 31.58
C THR A 461 14.71 28.23 31.36
N SER A 462 14.17 27.56 32.37
CA SER A 462 12.79 27.05 32.31
C SER A 462 11.76 28.18 32.19
N ALA A 463 12.07 29.38 32.69
CA ALA A 463 11.18 30.53 32.63
C ALA A 463 10.96 30.99 31.18
N GLU A 464 12.02 31.07 30.38
CA GLU A 464 11.95 31.43 28.94
C GLU A 464 11.10 30.42 28.15
N MET A 465 11.29 29.13 28.41
CA MET A 465 10.48 28.06 27.84
C MET A 465 8.99 28.23 28.21
N ILE A 466 8.69 28.42 29.50
CA ILE A 466 7.31 28.59 29.98
C ILE A 466 6.67 29.85 29.38
N ASP A 467 7.41 30.95 29.28
CA ASP A 467 6.94 32.21 28.74
C ASP A 467 6.57 32.08 27.26
N PHE A 468 7.33 31.29 26.49
CA PHE A 468 6.97 30.95 25.12
C PHE A 468 5.60 30.24 25.03
N PHE A 469 5.38 29.21 25.85
CA PHE A 469 4.12 28.47 25.86
C PHE A 469 2.96 29.31 26.40
N ARG A 470 3.22 30.17 27.39
CA ARG A 470 2.24 31.12 27.92
C ARG A 470 1.80 32.11 26.84
N ALA A 471 2.74 32.62 26.04
CA ALA A 471 2.45 33.53 24.94
C ALA A 471 1.64 32.90 23.79
N ALA A 472 1.51 31.58 23.76
CA ALA A 472 0.66 30.86 22.81
C ALA A 472 -0.79 30.69 23.27
N ALA A 473 -1.11 30.99 24.53
CA ALA A 473 -2.48 30.93 25.05
C ALA A 473 -3.31 32.13 24.54
N GLN A 474 -4.53 31.87 24.06
CA GLN A 474 -5.48 32.92 23.68
C GLN A 474 -6.56 33.08 24.77
N PRO A 475 -6.89 34.32 25.19
CA PRO A 475 -7.97 34.54 26.14
C PRO A 475 -9.33 34.23 25.49
N SER A 476 -10.20 33.51 26.20
CA SER A 476 -11.58 33.29 25.73
C SER A 476 -12.36 34.61 25.66
N ALA A 477 -13.26 34.75 24.68
CA ALA A 477 -14.10 35.94 24.49
C ALA A 477 -14.98 36.31 25.70
N ALA A 478 -15.17 35.39 26.66
CA ALA A 478 -15.94 35.64 27.88
C ALA A 478 -15.18 36.44 28.94
N THR A 479 -13.84 36.51 28.88
CA THR A 479 -13.00 37.13 29.94
C THR A 479 -12.59 38.57 29.62
N SER A 480 -12.71 39.01 28.36
CA SER A 480 -12.31 40.35 27.92
C SER A 480 -13.23 41.48 28.42
N ALA A 481 -14.39 41.16 28.97
CA ALA A 481 -15.37 42.16 29.42
C ALA A 481 -15.14 42.69 30.85
N THR A 482 -14.26 42.08 31.66
CA THR A 482 -14.17 42.38 33.12
C THR A 482 -12.86 43.06 33.55
N LEU A 483 -11.90 43.25 32.66
CA LEU A 483 -10.54 43.75 33.00
C LEU A 483 -10.27 45.22 32.60
N THR A 484 -11.29 46.08 32.57
CA THR A 484 -11.12 47.55 32.40
C THR A 484 -11.06 48.32 33.72
N GLY A 485 -10.87 47.66 34.86
CA GLY A 485 -10.67 48.36 36.12
C GLY A 485 -9.95 47.50 37.15
N LEU A 486 -8.63 47.67 37.25
CA LEU A 486 -7.85 47.81 38.49
C LEU A 486 -6.36 47.63 38.19
N LEU A 487 -5.59 48.69 38.45
CA LEU A 487 -4.12 48.71 38.44
C LEU A 487 -3.58 47.95 39.67
N ALA A 488 -2.90 46.83 39.45
CA ALA A 488 -1.95 46.25 40.39
C ALA A 488 -0.87 45.45 39.63
N PRO A 489 0.42 45.55 39.99
CA PRO A 489 1.46 44.75 39.37
C PRO A 489 1.57 43.42 40.13
N ALA A 490 0.92 42.36 39.63
CA ALA A 490 1.13 41.02 40.14
C ALA A 490 0.82 40.00 39.04
N VAL A 491 1.82 39.17 38.72
CA VAL A 491 1.81 37.93 37.93
C VAL A 491 0.56 37.73 37.05
N ALA A 492 0.70 37.99 35.75
CA ALA A 492 -0.34 37.76 34.76
C ALA A 492 -0.71 36.26 34.69
N VAL A 493 -1.67 35.83 35.51
CA VAL A 493 -2.37 34.56 35.34
C VAL A 493 -3.21 34.71 34.09
N THR A 494 -2.70 34.19 32.98
CA THR A 494 -3.45 34.11 31.73
C THR A 494 -4.59 33.12 31.94
N PRO A 495 -5.87 33.52 31.78
CA PRO A 495 -6.98 32.59 31.86
C PRO A 495 -6.78 31.50 30.81
N GLY A 496 -6.90 30.24 31.21
CA GLY A 496 -6.82 29.09 30.30
C GLY A 496 -5.44 28.46 30.09
N PHE A 497 -4.36 28.93 30.74
CA PHE A 497 -3.04 28.31 30.66
C PHE A 497 -2.56 27.79 32.02
N LYS A 498 -2.19 26.50 32.09
CA LYS A 498 -1.64 25.87 33.29
C LYS A 498 -0.33 25.16 32.94
N TRP A 499 0.63 25.21 33.84
CA TRP A 499 1.87 24.45 33.72
C TRP A 499 2.29 23.95 35.10
N GLU A 500 2.91 22.77 35.13
CA GLU A 500 3.52 22.22 36.34
C GLU A 500 4.77 21.41 35.96
N ARG A 501 5.77 21.41 36.84
CA ARG A 501 6.87 20.44 36.77
C ARG A 501 6.45 19.19 37.54
N VAL A 502 6.07 18.14 36.83
CA VAL A 502 5.43 16.95 37.37
C VAL A 502 6.40 16.10 38.17
N ALA A 503 7.57 15.83 37.61
CA ALA A 503 8.55 14.92 38.19
C ALA A 503 9.98 15.27 37.78
N VAL A 504 10.92 15.04 38.68
CA VAL A 504 12.37 15.08 38.42
C VAL A 504 13.01 13.88 39.11
N GLY A 505 13.77 13.07 38.37
CA GLY A 505 14.46 11.91 38.93
C GLY A 505 14.56 10.74 37.96
N TYR A 506 14.63 9.53 38.50
CA TYR A 506 14.80 8.30 37.74
C TYR A 506 13.63 8.05 36.80
N LEU A 507 13.92 7.71 35.54
CA LEU A 507 12.94 7.23 34.58
C LEU A 507 13.16 5.73 34.37
N ASP A 508 12.19 4.91 34.78
CA ASP A 508 12.21 3.49 34.43
C ASP A 508 12.01 3.34 32.93
N ASP A 509 13.03 2.84 32.25
CA ASP A 509 13.09 2.81 30.80
C ASP A 509 13.79 1.53 30.33
N PRO A 510 13.28 0.87 29.27
CA PRO A 510 13.87 -0.37 28.75
C PRO A 510 15.34 -0.26 28.31
N TYR A 511 15.83 0.96 28.06
CA TYR A 511 17.24 1.20 27.71
C TYR A 511 18.19 1.19 28.93
N ASN A 512 17.66 1.26 30.15
CA ASN A 512 18.47 1.27 31.37
C ASN A 512 19.23 -0.05 31.55
N THR A 513 20.49 0.04 31.96
CA THR A 513 21.38 -1.09 32.26
C THR A 513 21.86 -1.00 33.70
N ASP A 514 22.72 -1.94 34.11
CA ASP A 514 23.38 -1.90 35.41
C ASP A 514 24.31 -0.69 35.54
N ASN A 515 24.78 -0.13 34.41
CA ASN A 515 25.80 0.90 34.38
C ASN A 515 25.38 2.21 33.70
N ALA A 516 24.20 2.28 33.09
CA ALA A 516 23.68 3.50 32.48
C ALA A 516 22.16 3.55 32.63
N TRP A 517 21.60 4.70 32.99
CA TRP A 517 20.17 4.86 33.19
C TRP A 517 19.68 6.22 32.75
N LYS A 518 18.37 6.33 32.49
CA LYS A 518 17.71 7.58 32.19
C LYS A 518 17.21 8.26 33.45
N GLU A 519 17.34 9.58 33.43
CA GLU A 519 16.71 10.47 34.39
C GLU A 519 16.02 11.56 33.62
N MET A 520 14.91 12.07 34.15
CA MET A 520 14.09 13.03 33.44
C MET A 520 13.72 14.24 34.30
N GLU A 521 13.47 15.35 33.61
CA GLU A 521 12.67 16.48 34.08
C GLU A 521 11.40 16.54 33.23
N LEU A 522 10.24 16.28 33.85
CA LEU A 522 8.94 16.20 33.20
C LEU A 522 8.12 17.47 33.43
N TRP A 523 7.73 18.10 32.33
CA TRP A 523 6.86 19.26 32.33
C TRP A 523 5.48 18.91 31.75
N HIS A 524 4.43 19.29 32.47
CA HIS A 524 3.06 19.25 31.94
C HIS A 524 2.58 20.67 31.67
N ILE A 525 2.14 20.90 30.43
CA ILE A 525 1.58 22.17 29.97
C ILE A 525 0.17 21.87 29.45
N HIS A 526 -0.81 22.63 29.93
CA HIS A 526 -2.21 22.39 29.63
C HIS A 526 -2.92 23.68 29.23
N TYR A 527 -3.53 23.65 28.04
CA TYR A 527 -4.41 24.70 27.55
C TYR A 527 -5.86 24.29 27.81
N THR A 528 -6.54 25.06 28.66
CA THR A 528 -7.98 24.89 28.95
C THR A 528 -8.84 25.66 27.95
N ASP A 529 -8.39 26.84 27.54
CA ASP A 529 -9.03 27.69 26.54
C ASP A 529 -8.34 27.56 25.17
N GLY A 530 -8.67 28.43 24.21
CA GLY A 530 -8.05 28.42 22.88
C GLY A 530 -6.54 28.71 22.91
N ASP A 531 -5.81 28.12 21.96
CA ASP A 531 -4.37 28.31 21.80
C ASP A 531 -4.01 28.58 20.32
N CYS A 532 -2.86 29.22 20.09
CA CYS A 532 -2.23 29.32 18.77
C CYS A 532 -0.88 28.57 18.72
N LEU A 533 -0.72 27.54 19.55
CA LEU A 533 0.54 26.78 19.60
C LEU A 533 0.81 26.07 18.27
N ALA A 534 -0.23 25.63 17.56
CA ALA A 534 -0.11 25.03 16.24
C ALA A 534 0.69 25.89 15.24
N ASP A 535 0.50 27.20 15.24
CA ASP A 535 1.22 28.12 14.35
C ASP A 535 2.70 28.29 14.74
N ARG A 536 2.99 28.09 16.02
CA ARG A 536 4.32 28.22 16.63
C ARG A 536 5.09 26.90 16.66
N MET A 537 4.49 25.79 16.25
CA MET A 537 5.18 24.50 16.08
C MET A 537 5.76 24.36 14.66
N HIS A 538 6.88 23.66 14.54
CA HIS A 538 7.32 23.17 13.24
C HIS A 538 6.53 21.93 12.88
N SER A 539 5.62 22.02 11.88
CA SER A 539 4.76 20.91 11.46
C SER A 539 5.52 19.67 10.95
N ALA A 540 6.78 19.86 10.52
CA ALA A 540 7.67 18.76 10.17
C ALA A 540 8.07 17.92 11.39
N TYR A 541 8.13 18.51 12.58
CA TYR A 541 8.63 17.86 13.80
C TYR A 541 7.55 17.56 14.82
N CYS A 542 6.49 18.36 14.94
CA CYS A 542 5.45 18.16 15.95
C CYS A 542 4.04 18.38 15.39
N HIS A 543 3.06 17.63 15.89
CA HIS A 543 1.65 17.84 15.61
C HIS A 543 0.75 17.45 16.78
N TRP A 544 -0.49 17.95 16.77
CA TRP A 544 -1.53 17.55 17.73
C TRP A 544 -2.10 16.19 17.38
N ARG A 545 -2.31 15.35 18.40
CA ARG A 545 -2.93 14.03 18.28
C ARG A 545 -3.93 13.81 19.40
N ILE A 546 -5.06 13.18 19.06
CA ILE A 546 -6.08 12.79 20.04
C ILE A 546 -5.59 11.59 20.87
N VAL A 547 -5.89 11.58 22.16
CA VAL A 547 -5.62 10.43 23.03
C VAL A 547 -6.66 9.33 22.74
N THR A 548 -6.20 8.29 22.05
CA THR A 548 -6.93 7.06 21.71
C THR A 548 -6.22 5.84 22.30
N GLU A 549 -6.89 4.69 22.39
CA GLU A 549 -6.28 3.48 22.97
C GLU A 549 -4.98 3.03 22.27
N ASP A 550 -4.85 3.29 20.96
CA ASP A 550 -3.66 2.94 20.19
C ASP A 550 -2.41 3.76 20.59
N VAL A 551 -2.58 4.91 21.25
CA VAL A 551 -1.46 5.78 21.65
C VAL A 551 -0.54 5.06 22.63
N PHE A 552 -1.09 4.35 23.61
CA PHE A 552 -0.32 3.58 24.60
C PHE A 552 0.44 2.40 24.00
N THR A 553 0.08 2.01 22.78
CA THR A 553 0.75 0.94 22.03
C THR A 553 1.88 1.44 21.14
N LYS A 554 1.80 2.71 20.70
CA LYS A 554 2.71 3.34 19.74
C LYS A 554 3.78 4.20 20.39
N LEU A 555 3.55 4.67 21.63
CA LEU A 555 4.55 5.35 22.44
C LEU A 555 5.57 4.35 23.03
N PRO A 556 6.82 4.77 23.28
CA PRO A 556 7.75 4.03 24.11
C PRO A 556 7.11 3.67 25.47
N PRO A 557 7.34 2.47 26.02
CA PRO A 557 6.70 2.03 27.26
C PRO A 557 6.84 3.02 28.42
N SER A 558 8.02 3.64 28.58
CA SER A 558 8.29 4.65 29.59
C SER A 558 7.42 5.89 29.41
N GLN A 559 7.31 6.42 28.19
CA GLN A 559 6.46 7.58 27.88
C GLN A 559 4.96 7.26 27.94
N ALA A 560 4.56 6.04 27.55
CA ALA A 560 3.18 5.58 27.65
C ALA A 560 2.70 5.59 29.12
N GLN A 561 3.56 5.17 30.06
CA GLN A 561 3.27 5.25 31.49
C GLN A 561 3.05 6.69 31.96
N LEU A 562 3.88 7.64 31.52
CA LEU A 562 3.72 9.06 31.88
C LEU A 562 2.39 9.65 31.38
N ILE A 563 1.99 9.31 30.15
CA ILE A 563 0.71 9.74 29.59
C ILE A 563 -0.46 9.05 30.30
N GLN A 564 -0.30 7.79 30.68
CA GLN A 564 -1.32 7.05 31.43
C GLN A 564 -1.56 7.66 32.82
N ASP A 565 -0.49 8.00 33.55
CA ASP A 565 -0.59 8.68 34.84
C ASP A 565 -1.29 10.05 34.72
N LEU A 566 -0.98 10.79 33.65
CA LEU A 566 -1.63 12.07 33.38
C LEU A 566 -3.10 11.92 32.98
N THR A 567 -3.44 10.95 32.14
CA THR A 567 -4.84 10.69 31.77
C THR A 567 -5.65 10.19 32.95
N ASN A 568 -5.08 9.40 33.86
CA ASN A 568 -5.71 9.04 35.12
C ASN A 568 -6.00 10.27 36.00
N LYS A 569 -5.12 11.29 36.00
CA LYS A 569 -5.31 12.56 36.71
C LYS A 569 -6.40 13.44 36.08
N LEU A 570 -6.42 13.55 34.76
CA LEU A 570 -7.35 14.43 34.02
C LEU A 570 -8.71 13.78 33.70
N LYS A 571 -8.81 12.45 33.74
CA LYS A 571 -9.99 11.63 33.43
C LYS A 571 -10.71 12.02 32.12
N PRO A 572 -10.00 12.07 30.97
CA PRO A 572 -10.65 12.33 29.69
C PRO A 572 -11.46 11.11 29.21
N ASN A 573 -12.37 11.34 28.27
CA ASN A 573 -13.00 10.28 27.50
C ASN A 573 -11.97 9.77 26.47
N ILE A 574 -11.51 8.53 26.64
CA ILE A 574 -10.63 7.86 25.69
C ILE A 574 -11.51 7.32 24.56
N LEU A 575 -11.16 7.66 23.31
CA LEU A 575 -11.87 7.24 22.10
C LEU A 575 -11.27 5.99 21.47
#